data_AF-A0A2G8DPP2-F1
#
_entry.id   AF-A0A2G8DPP2-F1
#
_cell.length_a   1.000
_cell.length_b   1.000
_cell.length_c   1.000
_cell.angle_alpha   90.00
_cell.angle_beta   90.00
_cell.angle_gamma   90.00
#
_symmetry.space_group_name_H-M   'P 1'
#
loop_
_entity.id
_entity.type
_entity.pdbx_description
1 polymer ?
#
loop_
_entity_poly.entity_id
_entity_poly.type
_entity_poly.pdbx_seq_one_letter_code
_entity_poly.pdbx_strand_id
1 'polypeptide(L)'
;MLNSFQSWPLRSLFPELSESQFRAAALYALGTSNREAASICCITESAIKKHLARSREALGLEDLASLRTLFNCRMLAGLYATIAELPSKSNPAVLSAV
;
A
#
# COMPACT_ATOMS: atom_id res chain seq x y z
N MET A 1 4.93 -20.68 -4.02
CA MET A 1 4.32 -19.58 -4.78
C MET A 1 3.45 -18.75 -3.83
N LEU A 2 3.84 -17.49 -3.60
CA LEU A 2 3.08 -16.36 -3.02
C LEU A 2 2.19 -16.60 -1.77
N ASN A 3 2.70 -17.26 -0.74
CA ASN A 3 2.03 -17.30 0.57
C ASN A 3 2.56 -16.27 1.59
N SER A 4 3.36 -15.29 1.14
CA SER A 4 4.13 -14.39 1.99
C SER A 4 3.45 -13.05 2.34
N PHE A 5 2.16 -12.86 2.04
CA PHE A 5 1.43 -11.62 2.42
C PHE A 5 0.74 -11.69 3.79
N GLN A 6 0.88 -12.77 4.54
CA GLN A 6 0.14 -13.00 5.79
C GLN A 6 0.59 -12.14 6.99
N SER A 7 1.61 -11.29 6.84
CA SER A 7 1.89 -10.24 7.83
C SER A 7 2.44 -9.00 7.12
N TRP A 8 1.59 -8.30 6.36
CA TRP A 8 2.01 -7.00 5.84
C TRP A 8 1.71 -5.91 6.88
N PRO A 9 2.71 -5.35 7.60
CA PRO A 9 2.50 -4.13 8.38
C PRO A 9 1.90 -2.98 7.57
N LEU A 10 1.99 -3.01 6.23
CA LEU A 10 1.37 -2.00 5.39
C LEU A 10 -0.16 -2.14 5.34
N ARG A 11 -0.74 -3.30 5.66
CA ARG A 11 -2.20 -3.41 5.76
C ARG A 11 -2.74 -2.64 6.96
N SER A 12 -2.01 -2.54 8.07
CA SER A 12 -2.49 -1.76 9.22
C SER A 12 -2.58 -0.26 8.92
N LEU A 13 -1.99 0.21 7.81
CA LEU A 13 -2.18 1.58 7.30
C LEU A 13 -3.54 1.80 6.63
N PHE A 14 -4.30 0.73 6.37
CA PHE A 14 -5.61 0.77 5.69
C PHE A 14 -6.64 -0.08 6.45
N PRO A 15 -6.95 0.26 7.71
CA PRO A 15 -7.94 -0.46 8.51
C PRO A 15 -9.35 -0.40 7.91
N GLU A 16 -9.64 0.60 7.09
CA GLU A 16 -10.95 0.81 6.45
C GLU A 16 -11.20 -0.19 5.30
N LEU A 17 -10.15 -0.84 4.80
CA LEU A 17 -10.23 -1.74 3.66
C LEU A 17 -10.27 -3.20 4.10
N SER A 18 -11.09 -4.01 3.43
CA SER A 18 -11.01 -5.47 3.45
C SER A 18 -9.80 -6.00 2.67
N GLU A 19 -9.50 -7.30 2.78
CA GLU A 19 -8.33 -7.90 2.11
C GLU A 19 -8.37 -7.74 0.60
N SER A 20 -9.52 -8.04 -0.01
CA SER A 20 -9.69 -7.91 -1.44
C SER A 20 -9.66 -6.44 -1.89
N GLN A 21 -10.20 -5.53 -1.08
CA GLN A 21 -10.17 -4.08 -1.33
C GLN A 21 -8.74 -3.54 -1.28
N PHE A 22 -7.96 -3.92 -0.26
CA PHE A 22 -6.57 -3.53 -0.11
C PHE A 22 -5.71 -4.01 -1.28
N ARG A 23 -5.83 -5.30 -1.65
CA ARG A 23 -5.07 -5.86 -2.79
C ARG A 23 -5.37 -5.15 -4.10
N ALA A 24 -6.64 -4.89 -4.39
CA ALA A 24 -7.04 -4.15 -5.58
C ALA A 24 -6.50 -2.71 -5.55
N ALA A 25 -6.62 -2.02 -4.42
CA ALA A 25 -6.12 -0.65 -4.26
C ALA A 25 -4.60 -0.56 -4.38
N ALA A 26 -3.86 -1.53 -3.83
CA ALA A 26 -2.40 -1.60 -3.94
C ALA A 26 -1.95 -1.75 -5.40
N LEU A 27 -2.53 -2.70 -6.14
CA LEU A 27 -2.21 -2.90 -7.56
C LEU A 27 -2.57 -1.67 -8.40
N TYR A 28 -3.71 -1.04 -8.13
CA TYR A 28 -4.09 0.21 -8.78
C TYR A 28 -3.11 1.36 -8.49
N ALA A 29 -2.65 1.48 -7.24
CA ALA A 29 -1.69 2.50 -6.83
C ALA A 29 -0.32 2.31 -7.50
N LEU A 30 0.09 1.06 -7.70
CA LEU A 30 1.29 0.66 -8.46
C LEU A 30 1.17 0.84 -9.98
N GLY A 31 0.01 1.25 -10.48
CA GLY A 31 -0.21 1.51 -11.90
C GLY A 31 -0.61 0.27 -12.72
N THR A 32 -0.89 -0.86 -12.06
CA THR A 32 -1.36 -2.08 -12.72
C THR A 32 -2.74 -1.86 -13.36
N SER A 33 -2.94 -2.38 -14.57
CA SER A 33 -4.25 -2.33 -15.23
C SER A 33 -5.27 -3.25 -14.54
N ASN A 34 -6.58 -2.99 -14.73
CA ASN A 34 -7.62 -3.85 -14.16
C ASN A 34 -7.52 -5.31 -14.63
N ARG A 35 -7.08 -5.54 -15.88
CA ARG A 35 -6.87 -6.86 -16.47
C ARG A 35 -5.72 -7.60 -15.80
N GLU A 36 -4.59 -6.95 -15.63
CA GLU A 36 -3.44 -7.53 -14.93
C GLU A 36 -3.76 -7.78 -13.46
N ALA A 37 -4.43 -6.83 -12.79
CA ALA A 37 -4.83 -7.00 -11.41
C ALA A 37 -5.82 -8.16 -11.21
N ALA A 38 -6.75 -8.34 -12.15
CA ALA A 38 -7.66 -9.48 -12.17
C ALA A 38 -6.91 -10.81 -12.29
N SER A 39 -5.91 -10.87 -13.17
CA SER A 39 -5.02 -12.04 -13.31
C SER A 39 -4.24 -12.32 -12.02
N ILE A 40 -3.62 -11.30 -11.42
CA ILE A 40 -2.83 -11.41 -10.18
C ILE A 40 -3.69 -11.87 -9.00
N CYS A 41 -4.92 -11.35 -8.89
CA CYS A 41 -5.84 -11.71 -7.81
C CYS A 41 -6.66 -12.96 -8.09
N CYS A 42 -6.54 -13.57 -9.28
CA CYS A 42 -7.36 -14.69 -9.74
C CYS A 42 -8.87 -14.42 -9.64
N ILE A 43 -9.31 -13.22 -10.01
CA ILE A 43 -10.73 -12.81 -10.06
C ILE A 43 -11.06 -12.15 -11.41
N THR A 44 -12.30 -11.73 -11.61
CA THR A 44 -12.71 -11.02 -12.82
C THR A 44 -12.32 -9.55 -12.80
N GLU A 45 -12.14 -8.93 -13.98
CA GLU A 45 -11.94 -7.48 -14.09
C GLU A 45 -13.11 -6.67 -13.49
N SER A 46 -14.34 -7.20 -13.59
CA SER A 46 -15.51 -6.58 -12.97
C SER A 46 -15.44 -6.61 -11.44
N ALA A 47 -14.89 -7.67 -10.85
CA ALA A 47 -14.66 -7.75 -9.42
C ALA A 47 -13.59 -6.75 -8.97
N ILE A 48 -12.50 -6.58 -9.74
CA ILE A 48 -11.50 -5.54 -9.49
C ILE A 48 -12.14 -4.15 -9.47
N LYS A 49 -12.91 -3.79 -10.51
CA LYS A 49 -13.63 -2.51 -10.58
C LYS A 49 -14.54 -2.30 -9.36
N LYS A 50 -15.24 -3.34 -8.94
CA LYS A 50 -16.12 -3.30 -7.75
C LYS A 50 -15.33 -3.12 -6.45
N HIS A 51 -14.20 -3.79 -6.31
CA HIS A 51 -13.32 -3.61 -5.16
C HIS A 51 -12.77 -2.18 -5.11
N LEU A 52 -12.28 -1.65 -6.24
CA LEU A 52 -11.80 -0.27 -6.34
C LEU A 52 -12.88 0.77 -5.99
N ALA A 53 -14.10 0.59 -6.51
CA ALA A 53 -15.24 1.47 -6.19
C ALA A 53 -15.55 1.47 -4.69
N ARG A 54 -15.58 0.28 -4.06
CA ARG A 54 -15.81 0.15 -2.62
C ARG A 54 -14.64 0.65 -1.78
N SER A 55 -13.40 0.52 -2.25
CA SER A 55 -12.22 1.11 -1.59
C SER A 55 -12.30 2.63 -1.58
N ARG A 56 -12.70 3.24 -2.71
CA ARG A 56 -12.95 4.68 -2.81
C ARG A 56 -14.00 5.14 -1.79
N GLU A 57 -15.13 4.43 -1.70
CA GLU A 57 -16.19 4.72 -0.74
C GLU A 57 -15.72 4.56 0.71
N ALA A 58 -15.03 3.47 1.04
CA ALA A 58 -14.53 3.20 2.39
C ALA A 58 -13.50 4.25 2.86
N LEU A 59 -12.74 4.82 1.93
CA LEU A 59 -11.75 5.87 2.19
C LEU A 59 -12.31 7.29 2.08
N GLY A 60 -13.61 7.45 1.81
CA GLY A 60 -14.26 8.76 1.70
C GLY A 60 -13.76 9.61 0.53
N LEU A 61 -13.38 8.97 -0.58
CA LEU A 61 -12.79 9.65 -1.75
C LEU A 61 -13.86 10.02 -2.78
N GLU A 62 -13.74 11.21 -3.37
CA GLU A 62 -14.66 11.67 -4.42
C GLU A 62 -14.45 10.90 -5.73
N ASP A 63 -13.20 10.70 -6.12
CA ASP A 63 -12.82 10.05 -7.37
C ASP A 63 -11.83 8.90 -7.16
N LEU A 64 -11.68 8.07 -8.19
CA LEU A 64 -10.78 6.91 -8.13
C LEU A 64 -9.30 7.31 -8.27
N ALA A 65 -8.96 8.41 -8.94
CA ALA A 65 -7.57 8.84 -9.07
C ALA A 65 -6.97 9.25 -7.72
N SER A 66 -7.78 9.89 -6.86
CA SER A 66 -7.43 10.21 -5.47
C SER A 66 -7.02 8.97 -4.65
N LEU A 67 -7.50 7.78 -4.99
CA LEU A 67 -7.10 6.53 -4.32
C LEU A 67 -5.60 6.28 -4.44
N ARG A 68 -5.01 6.51 -5.62
CA ARG A 68 -3.57 6.31 -5.83
C ARG A 68 -2.76 7.29 -4.98
N THR A 69 -3.16 8.55 -4.96
CA THR A 69 -2.50 9.59 -4.15
C THR A 69 -2.53 9.24 -2.67
N LEU A 70 -3.72 8.97 -2.11
CA LEU A 70 -3.87 8.62 -0.70
C LEU A 70 -3.07 7.36 -0.33
N PHE A 71 -3.14 6.32 -1.19
CA PHE A 71 -2.42 5.08 -0.95
C PHE A 71 -0.91 5.33 -0.85
N ASN A 72 -0.34 6.05 -1.82
CA ASN A 72 1.08 6.38 -1.83
C ASN A 72 1.49 7.28 -0.65
N CYS A 73 0.67 8.28 -0.29
CA CYS A 73 0.93 9.13 0.87
C CYS A 73 0.98 8.33 2.18
N ARG A 74 0.02 7.44 2.43
CA ARG A 74 0.02 6.58 3.64
C ARG A 74 1.21 5.64 3.66
N MET A 75 1.57 5.05 2.52
CA MET A 75 2.73 4.17 2.39
C MET A 75 4.05 4.90 2.68
N LEU A 76 4.22 6.11 2.12
CA LEU A 76 5.38 6.95 2.40
C LEU A 76 5.42 7.33 3.88
N ALA A 77 4.32 7.77 4.47
CA ALA A 77 4.24 8.11 5.89
C ALA A 77 4.63 6.92 6.79
N GLY A 78 4.11 5.72 6.49
CA GLY A 78 4.46 4.49 7.21
C GLY A 78 5.94 4.12 7.09
N LEU A 79 6.53 4.32 5.90
CA LEU A 79 7.97 4.11 5.68
C LEU A 79 8.81 5.10 6.51
N TYR A 80 8.45 6.38 6.50
CA TYR A 80 9.15 7.41 7.28
C TYR A 80 9.09 7.15 8.78
N ALA A 81 7.93 6.75 9.32
CA ALA A 81 7.80 6.38 10.73
C ALA A 81 8.74 5.21 11.08
N THR A 82 8.79 4.18 10.22
CA THR A 82 9.68 3.02 10.42
C THR A 82 11.16 3.43 10.40
N ILE A 83 11.56 4.34 9.51
CA ILE A 83 12.95 4.82 9.42
C ILE A 83 13.32 5.69 10.62
N ALA A 84 12.40 6.53 11.10
CA ALA A 84 12.64 7.39 12.26
C ALA A 84 12.86 6.59 13.55
N GLU A 85 12.27 5.40 13.65
CA GLU A 85 12.44 4.47 14.77
C GLU A 85 13.72 3.62 14.68
N LEU A 86 14.45 3.66 13.55
CA LEU A 86 15.75 2.99 13.46
C LEU A 86 16.74 3.71 14.40
N PRO A 87 17.43 3.00 15.30
CA PRO A 87 18.41 3.61 16.18
C PRO A 87 19.48 4.26 15.30
N SER A 88 19.72 5.56 15.53
CA SER A 88 20.80 6.31 14.93
C SER A 88 22.14 5.70 15.36
N LYS A 89 22.58 4.63 14.69
CA LYS A 89 23.98 4.19 14.77
C LYS A 89 24.85 5.13 13.93
N SER A 90 24.79 6.42 14.26
CA SER A 90 25.88 7.35 14.00
C SER A 90 26.85 7.17 15.15
N ASN A 91 27.77 6.21 15.02
CA ASN A 91 28.90 6.09 15.94
C ASN A 91 29.75 7.38 15.79
N PRO A 92 29.88 8.25 16.81
CA PRO A 92 30.67 9.48 16.71
C PRO A 92 32.18 9.23 16.52
N ALA A 93 32.65 7.98 16.60
CA ALA A 93 34.07 7.63 16.48
C ALA A 93 34.66 7.65 15.06
N VAL A 94 33.86 7.86 14.00
CA VAL A 94 34.38 7.88 12.61
C VAL A 94 34.85 9.28 12.17
N LEU A 95 34.55 10.33 12.94
CA LEU A 95 34.97 11.71 12.63
C LEU A 95 36.23 12.18 13.38
N SER A 96 36.86 11.35 14.21
CA SER A 96 38.10 11.70 14.95
C SER A 96 39.36 11.00 14.42
N ALA A 97 39.34 10.51 13.18
CA ALA A 97 40.51 9.91 12.51
C ALA A 97 41.06 10.81 11.38
N VAL A 98 40.84 12.12 11.48
CA VAL A 98 41.60 13.18 10.79
C VAL A 98 42.41 13.90 11.85
#